data_AF-A0A6I9MUH1-F1
#
_entry.id   AF-A0A6I9MUH1-F1
#
_cell.length_a   1.000
_cell.length_b   1.000
_cell.length_c   1.000
_cell.angle_alpha   90.00
_cell.angle_beta   90.00
_cell.angle_gamma   90.00
#
_symmetry.space_group_name_H-M   'P 1'
#
loop_
_entity.id
_entity.type
_entity.pdbx_description
1 polymer ?
#
loop_
_entity_poly.entity_id
_entity_poly.type
_entity_poly.pdbx_seq_one_letter_code
_entity_poly.pdbx_strand_id
1 'polypeptide(L)'
;MCIMTGMMQMIREGGMKSLWRGNGVNIIKIAPETALKFMAYEQIKKLICNDKQTLGILDRFVAGSLAGVLAQSTIYPMEVLKTRLALRKTGQYSSISDCAKQIFRREGLSAFYKGYIPNMLGIIPYAGIDLAVYETLKNRYLQQYGTNSSDPGVLVLLACGTVSSTCGQLASYPLALVRTRMQAQAAVEGSQQMTMSGLFRQILQTEGPTGLYRGLAPNFLKVIPAVSISYVVYEHLKTQLGVKSR
;
A
#
# COMPACT_ATOMS: atom_id res chain seq x y z
N MET A 1 23.10 -3.37 6.19
CA MET A 1 23.01 -4.76 5.71
C MET A 1 22.84 -4.75 4.20
N CYS A 2 23.67 -5.49 3.48
CA CYS A 2 23.53 -5.65 2.04
C CYS A 2 22.32 -6.55 1.74
N ILE A 3 21.50 -6.20 0.73
CA ILE A 3 20.27 -6.94 0.37
C ILE A 3 20.57 -8.42 0.13
N MET A 4 21.72 -8.71 -0.48
CA MET A 4 22.20 -10.05 -0.77
C MET A 4 22.42 -10.89 0.50
N THR A 5 22.95 -10.27 1.57
CA THR A 5 23.17 -10.94 2.86
C THR A 5 21.83 -11.31 3.52
N GLY A 6 20.83 -10.43 3.45
CA GLY A 6 19.49 -10.70 3.96
C GLY A 6 18.79 -11.83 3.19
N MET A 7 18.87 -11.82 1.86
CA MET A 7 18.35 -12.91 1.02
C MET A 7 19.03 -14.25 1.32
N MET A 8 20.37 -14.27 1.40
CA MET A 8 21.12 -15.48 1.74
C MET A 8 20.73 -16.01 3.12
N GLN A 9 20.55 -15.14 4.11
CA GLN A 9 20.09 -15.54 5.44
C GLN A 9 18.68 -16.15 5.39
N MET A 10 17.74 -15.54 4.66
CA MET A 10 16.39 -16.08 4.49
C MET A 10 16.36 -17.45 3.80
N ILE A 11 17.23 -17.65 2.80
CA ILE A 11 17.37 -18.93 2.09
C ILE A 11 18.02 -19.98 3.00
N ARG A 12 19.02 -19.58 3.79
CA ARG A 12 19.71 -20.47 4.74
C ARG A 12 18.81 -20.91 5.89
N GLU A 13 17.89 -20.06 6.34
CA GLU A 13 16.94 -20.36 7.42
C GLU A 13 15.72 -21.20 6.98
N GLY A 14 15.30 -21.14 5.71
CA GLY A 14 14.02 -21.73 5.30
C GLY A 14 13.91 -22.17 3.84
N GLY A 15 15.03 -22.29 3.14
CA GLY A 15 15.12 -22.68 1.73
C GLY A 15 14.46 -21.68 0.77
N MET A 16 14.29 -22.07 -0.50
CA MET A 16 13.63 -21.23 -1.51
C MET A 16 12.16 -20.90 -1.19
N LYS A 17 11.47 -21.77 -0.43
CA LYS A 17 10.07 -21.56 0.00
C LYS A 17 9.94 -20.41 1.02
N SER A 18 11.02 -20.02 1.70
CA SER A 18 11.04 -18.89 2.64
C SER A 18 10.76 -17.54 1.94
N LEU A 19 11.21 -17.37 0.70
CA LEU A 19 10.97 -16.15 -0.09
C LEU A 19 9.49 -15.88 -0.38
N TRP A 20 8.66 -16.92 -0.34
CA TRP A 20 7.21 -16.84 -0.61
C TRP A 20 6.36 -16.77 0.67
N ARG A 21 6.98 -16.64 1.85
CA ARG A 21 6.26 -16.54 3.13
C ARG A 21 5.35 -15.31 3.13
N GLY A 22 4.09 -15.53 3.50
CA GLY A 22 3.06 -14.49 3.54
C GLY A 22 2.41 -14.17 2.18
N ASN A 23 2.91 -14.69 1.05
CA ASN A 23 2.28 -14.42 -0.25
C ASN A 23 0.90 -15.07 -0.39
N GLY A 24 0.69 -16.27 0.18
CA GLY A 24 -0.63 -16.91 0.21
C GLY A 24 -1.70 -16.06 0.92
N VAL A 25 -1.34 -15.42 2.03
CA VAL A 25 -2.24 -14.48 2.73
C VAL A 25 -2.53 -13.27 1.85
N ASN A 26 -1.51 -12.78 1.13
CA ASN A 26 -1.68 -11.65 0.21
C ASN A 26 -2.71 -11.96 -0.89
N ILE A 27 -2.64 -13.15 -1.50
CA ILE A 27 -3.59 -13.57 -2.54
C ILE A 27 -5.01 -13.65 -1.96
N ILE A 28 -5.18 -14.30 -0.81
CA ILE A 28 -6.49 -14.43 -0.16
C ILE A 28 -7.04 -13.06 0.26
N LYS A 29 -6.18 -12.12 0.66
CA LYS A 29 -6.55 -10.76 1.08
C LYS A 29 -7.04 -9.90 -0.09
N ILE A 30 -6.45 -10.02 -1.28
CA ILE A 30 -6.72 -9.10 -2.40
C ILE A 30 -8.19 -9.12 -2.83
N ALA A 31 -8.84 -10.28 -2.88
CA ALA A 31 -10.22 -10.39 -3.36
C ALA A 31 -11.26 -9.73 -2.41
N PRO A 32 -11.25 -10.00 -1.08
CA PRO A 32 -12.07 -9.25 -0.13
C PRO A 32 -11.74 -7.75 -0.13
N GLU A 33 -10.47 -7.38 -0.34
CA GLU A 33 -10.02 -5.98 -0.35
C GLU A 33 -10.62 -5.18 -1.48
N THR A 34 -10.56 -5.72 -2.69
CA THR A 34 -11.18 -5.07 -3.83
C THR A 34 -12.70 -5.04 -3.67
N ALA A 35 -13.33 -6.15 -3.27
CA ALA A 35 -14.78 -6.22 -3.09
C ALA A 35 -15.30 -5.19 -2.07
N LEU A 36 -14.71 -5.12 -0.87
CA LEU A 36 -15.12 -4.17 0.16
C LEU A 36 -14.86 -2.72 -0.25
N LYS A 37 -13.75 -2.45 -0.93
CA LYS A 37 -13.44 -1.11 -1.44
C LYS A 37 -14.47 -0.65 -2.46
N PHE A 38 -14.83 -1.49 -3.42
CA PHE A 38 -15.85 -1.16 -4.43
C PHE A 38 -17.23 -1.01 -3.80
N MET A 39 -17.62 -1.93 -2.91
CA MET A 39 -18.91 -1.86 -2.20
C MET A 39 -19.01 -0.58 -1.36
N ALA A 40 -18.00 -0.26 -0.55
CA ALA A 40 -17.97 0.95 0.26
C ALA A 40 -18.01 2.21 -0.61
N TYR A 41 -17.27 2.21 -1.73
CA TYR A 41 -17.26 3.31 -2.67
C TYR A 41 -18.65 3.56 -3.28
N GLU A 42 -19.34 2.51 -3.73
CA GLU A 42 -20.69 2.64 -4.27
C GLU A 42 -21.70 3.14 -3.23
N GLN A 43 -21.63 2.64 -1.99
CA GLN A 43 -22.55 3.08 -0.94
C GLN A 43 -22.32 4.54 -0.56
N ILE A 44 -21.07 4.96 -0.40
CA ILE A 44 -20.74 6.35 -0.08
C ILE A 44 -21.08 7.26 -1.27
N LYS A 45 -20.83 6.81 -2.49
CA LYS A 45 -21.25 7.54 -3.70
C LYS A 45 -22.77 7.72 -3.73
N LYS A 46 -23.57 6.68 -3.45
CA LYS A 46 -25.04 6.78 -3.38
C LYS A 46 -25.51 7.77 -2.33
N LEU A 47 -24.86 7.79 -1.16
CA LEU A 47 -25.17 8.75 -0.09
C LEU A 47 -24.86 10.20 -0.49
N ILE A 48 -23.79 10.44 -1.24
CA ILE A 48 -23.37 11.79 -1.68
C ILE A 48 -24.14 12.24 -2.94
N CYS A 49 -24.51 11.32 -3.84
CA CYS A 49 -25.17 11.64 -5.11
C CYS A 49 -26.66 11.97 -4.99
N ASN A 50 -27.26 11.85 -3.81
CA ASN A 50 -28.69 12.14 -3.63
C ASN A 50 -29.05 13.62 -3.92
N ASP A 51 -28.05 14.50 -4.11
CA ASP A 51 -28.24 15.94 -4.25
C ASP A 51 -27.51 16.59 -5.47
N LYS A 52 -26.66 15.88 -6.23
CA LYS A 52 -25.92 16.45 -7.39
C LYS A 52 -25.72 15.47 -8.56
N GLN A 53 -26.09 15.89 -9.78
CA GLN A 53 -25.91 15.15 -11.04
C GLN A 53 -24.43 15.00 -11.48
N THR A 54 -23.51 15.79 -10.92
CA THR A 54 -22.07 15.70 -11.22
C THR A 54 -21.25 15.90 -9.95
N LEU A 55 -20.61 14.84 -9.45
CA LEU A 55 -19.67 14.92 -8.35
C LEU A 55 -18.45 15.75 -8.74
N GLY A 56 -18.14 16.76 -7.93
CA GLY A 56 -16.85 17.45 -8.00
C GLY A 56 -15.70 16.50 -7.68
N ILE A 57 -14.49 16.85 -8.08
CA ILE A 57 -13.32 15.99 -7.85
C ILE A 57 -13.07 15.80 -6.34
N LEU A 58 -13.30 16.85 -5.55
CA LEU A 58 -13.26 16.80 -4.09
C LEU A 58 -14.30 15.86 -3.48
N ASP A 59 -15.54 15.85 -3.99
CA ASP A 59 -16.59 14.94 -3.50
C ASP A 59 -16.21 13.47 -3.79
N ARG A 60 -15.64 13.19 -4.97
CA ARG A 60 -15.12 11.87 -5.33
C ARG A 60 -13.95 11.46 -4.45
N PHE A 61 -13.08 12.41 -4.10
CA PHE A 61 -11.94 12.17 -3.22
C PHE A 61 -12.39 11.89 -1.78
N VAL A 62 -13.32 12.67 -1.24
CA VAL A 62 -13.90 12.44 0.10
C VAL A 62 -14.62 11.09 0.13
N ALA A 63 -15.43 10.80 -0.90
CA ALA A 63 -16.11 9.52 -1.04
C ALA A 63 -15.13 8.35 -1.10
N GLY A 64 -14.10 8.46 -1.93
CA GLY A 64 -13.04 7.46 -2.10
C GLY A 64 -12.20 7.27 -0.85
N SER A 65 -11.91 8.36 -0.13
CA SER A 65 -11.14 8.32 1.12
C SER A 65 -11.91 7.65 2.24
N LEU A 66 -13.19 8.01 2.45
CA LEU A 66 -14.08 7.34 3.40
C LEU A 66 -14.25 5.84 3.07
N ALA A 67 -14.44 5.52 1.79
CA ALA A 67 -14.56 4.14 1.33
C ALA A 67 -13.27 3.35 1.59
N GLY A 68 -12.13 3.98 1.31
CA GLY A 68 -10.80 3.44 1.59
C GLY A 68 -10.58 3.18 3.07
N VAL A 69 -10.95 4.12 3.95
CA VAL A 69 -10.83 3.98 5.41
C VAL A 69 -11.71 2.85 5.93
N LEU A 70 -12.96 2.76 5.48
CA LEU A 70 -13.87 1.68 5.88
C LEU A 70 -13.36 0.31 5.42
N ALA A 71 -13.00 0.19 4.14
CA ALA A 71 -12.44 -1.05 3.60
C ALA A 71 -11.15 -1.43 4.33
N GLN A 72 -10.26 -0.47 4.57
CA GLN A 72 -9.01 -0.71 5.29
C GLN A 72 -9.28 -1.14 6.74
N SER A 73 -10.26 -0.56 7.42
CA SER A 73 -10.63 -0.92 8.81
C SER A 73 -11.07 -2.38 8.91
N THR A 74 -11.87 -2.85 7.95
CA THR A 74 -12.33 -4.24 7.91
C THR A 74 -11.20 -5.22 7.60
N ILE A 75 -10.24 -4.80 6.76
CA ILE A 75 -9.15 -5.66 6.27
C ILE A 75 -7.89 -5.62 7.12
N TYR A 76 -7.76 -4.61 7.97
CA TYR A 76 -6.59 -4.41 8.82
C TYR A 76 -6.17 -5.68 9.60
N PRO A 77 -7.08 -6.51 10.16
CA PRO A 77 -6.71 -7.77 10.79
C PRO A 77 -5.95 -8.74 9.86
N MET A 78 -6.34 -8.83 8.57
CA MET A 78 -5.63 -9.65 7.58
C MET A 78 -4.27 -9.06 7.22
N GLU A 79 -4.10 -7.73 7.23
CA GLU A 79 -2.78 -7.11 7.06
C GLU A 79 -1.82 -7.48 8.18
N VAL A 80 -2.29 -7.44 9.43
CA VAL A 80 -1.50 -7.83 10.59
C VAL A 80 -1.12 -9.31 10.51
N LEU A 81 -2.05 -10.20 10.11
CA LEU A 81 -1.74 -11.62 9.90
C LEU A 81 -0.68 -11.82 8.82
N LYS A 82 -0.77 -11.09 7.70
CA LYS A 82 0.22 -11.14 6.61
C LYS A 82 1.61 -10.73 7.10
N THR A 83 1.73 -9.61 7.81
CA THR A 83 3.03 -9.12 8.28
C THR A 83 3.65 -10.06 9.31
N ARG A 84 2.85 -10.57 10.25
CA ARG A 84 3.30 -11.59 11.23
C ARG A 84 3.78 -12.88 10.56
N LEU A 85 3.08 -13.34 9.52
CA LEU A 85 3.46 -14.54 8.77
C LEU A 85 4.67 -14.33 7.86
N ALA A 86 4.87 -13.10 7.34
CA ALA A 86 6.06 -12.75 6.56
C ALA A 86 7.32 -12.65 7.44
N LEU A 87 7.17 -12.19 8.69
CA LEU A 87 8.26 -11.99 9.64
C LEU A 87 8.54 -13.20 10.54
N ARG A 88 7.78 -14.29 10.40
CA ARG A 88 7.94 -15.49 11.22
C ARG A 88 9.29 -16.18 11.00
N LYS A 89 9.85 -16.72 12.08
CA LYS A 89 10.95 -17.70 11.99
C LYS A 89 10.42 -19.04 11.48
N THR A 90 11.28 -19.80 10.81
CA THR A 90 10.93 -21.14 10.29
C THR A 90 10.41 -22.02 11.43
N GLY A 91 9.18 -22.55 11.30
CA GLY A 91 8.56 -23.44 12.30
C GLY A 91 7.69 -22.77 13.37
N GLN A 92 7.59 -21.43 13.41
CA GLN A 92 6.85 -20.73 14.48
C GLN A 92 5.31 -20.84 14.36
N TYR A 93 4.77 -21.05 13.15
CA TYR A 93 3.33 -21.22 12.92
C TYR A 93 3.09 -22.29 11.85
N SER A 94 2.15 -23.21 12.10
CA SER A 94 1.82 -24.28 11.14
C SER A 94 0.90 -23.81 10.02
N SER A 95 -0.01 -22.86 10.30
CA SER A 95 -1.06 -22.39 9.39
C SER A 95 -1.48 -20.95 9.68
N ILE A 96 -2.23 -20.32 8.75
CA ILE A 96 -2.77 -18.96 8.92
C ILE A 96 -3.74 -18.91 10.12
N SER A 97 -4.58 -19.94 10.26
CA SER A 97 -5.53 -20.09 11.38
C SER A 97 -4.83 -20.29 12.72
N ASP A 98 -3.71 -21.02 12.73
CA ASP A 98 -2.88 -21.25 13.91
C ASP A 98 -2.23 -19.94 14.39
N CYS A 99 -1.71 -19.15 13.44
CA CYS A 99 -1.19 -17.80 13.72
C CYS A 99 -2.28 -16.88 14.30
N ALA A 100 -3.48 -16.88 13.72
CA ALA A 100 -4.59 -16.08 14.23
C ALA A 100 -5.02 -16.48 15.65
N LYS A 101 -5.13 -17.79 15.92
CA LYS A 101 -5.46 -18.31 17.26
C LYS A 101 -4.40 -17.96 18.28
N GLN A 102 -3.12 -18.06 17.93
CA GLN A 102 -2.01 -17.78 18.82
C GLN A 102 -1.90 -16.29 19.14
N ILE A 103 -2.09 -15.40 18.14
CA ILE A 103 -2.17 -13.95 18.36
C ILE A 103 -3.33 -13.61 19.29
N PHE A 104 -4.52 -14.15 19.01
CA PHE A 104 -5.71 -13.91 19.82
C PHE A 104 -5.52 -14.37 21.27
N ARG A 105 -4.92 -15.55 21.50
CA ARG A 105 -4.67 -16.07 22.85
C ARG A 105 -3.56 -15.33 23.61
N ARG A 106 -2.51 -14.86 22.93
CA ARG A 106 -1.35 -14.23 23.58
C ARG A 106 -1.48 -12.72 23.76
N GLU A 107 -1.98 -12.03 22.74
CA GLU A 107 -2.01 -10.56 22.68
C GLU A 107 -3.43 -9.96 22.65
N GLY A 108 -4.46 -10.80 22.45
CA GLY A 108 -5.86 -10.38 22.44
C GLY A 108 -6.31 -9.70 21.14
N LEU A 109 -7.53 -9.15 21.16
CA LEU A 109 -8.15 -8.47 20.00
C LEU A 109 -7.45 -7.16 19.59
N SER A 110 -6.85 -6.46 20.56
CA SER A 110 -6.15 -5.19 20.30
C SER A 110 -4.93 -5.38 19.39
N ALA A 111 -4.33 -6.57 19.37
CA ALA A 111 -3.19 -6.90 18.52
C ALA A 111 -3.53 -6.85 17.02
N PHE A 112 -4.76 -7.19 16.64
CA PHE A 112 -5.20 -7.13 15.24
C PHE A 112 -5.35 -5.70 14.71
N TYR A 113 -5.51 -4.72 15.60
CA TYR A 113 -5.62 -3.29 15.26
C TYR A 113 -4.37 -2.48 15.63
N LYS A 114 -3.33 -3.12 16.16
CA LYS A 114 -2.04 -2.45 16.44
C LYS A 114 -1.43 -1.89 15.16
N GLY A 115 -1.10 -0.61 15.19
CA GLY A 115 -0.52 0.10 14.04
C GLY A 115 -1.53 0.72 13.07
N TYR A 116 -2.83 0.66 13.36
CA TYR A 116 -3.88 1.22 12.50
C TYR A 116 -3.73 2.75 12.34
N ILE A 117 -3.47 3.48 13.41
CA ILE A 117 -3.24 4.94 13.38
C ILE A 117 -2.02 5.29 12.50
N PRO A 118 -0.83 4.68 12.72
CA PRO A 118 0.32 4.82 11.80
C PRO A 118 -0.01 4.52 10.33
N ASN A 119 -0.81 3.49 10.09
CA ASN A 119 -1.24 3.12 8.75
C ASN A 119 -2.07 4.24 8.09
N MET A 120 -3.09 4.74 8.78
CA MET A 120 -3.96 5.81 8.30
C MET A 120 -3.18 7.11 8.08
N LEU A 121 -2.32 7.49 9.01
CA LEU A 121 -1.46 8.67 8.89
C LEU A 121 -0.45 8.58 7.73
N GLY A 122 -0.11 7.38 7.26
CA GLY A 122 0.72 7.21 6.06
C GLY A 122 -0.07 7.28 4.75
N ILE A 123 -1.31 6.78 4.74
CA ILE A 123 -2.16 6.74 3.54
C ILE A 123 -2.72 8.12 3.20
N ILE A 124 -3.15 8.89 4.20
CA ILE A 124 -3.83 10.18 3.99
C ILE A 124 -2.92 11.20 3.26
N PRO A 125 -1.67 11.45 3.69
CA PRO A 125 -0.77 12.38 3.00
C PRO A 125 -0.39 11.88 1.60
N TYR A 126 -0.20 10.57 1.45
CA TYR A 126 0.09 9.97 0.15
C TYR A 126 -1.03 10.26 -0.85
N ALA A 127 -2.28 9.95 -0.48
CA ALA A 127 -3.44 10.18 -1.33
C ALA A 127 -3.68 11.67 -1.61
N GLY A 128 -3.46 12.55 -0.62
CA GLY A 128 -3.63 13.99 -0.80
C GLY A 128 -2.61 14.60 -1.77
N ILE A 129 -1.33 14.23 -1.64
CA ILE A 129 -0.26 14.74 -2.50
C ILE A 129 -0.39 14.16 -3.92
N ASP A 130 -0.69 12.86 -4.03
CA ASP A 130 -0.96 12.20 -5.31
C ASP A 130 -2.08 12.92 -6.06
N LEU A 131 -3.22 13.18 -5.40
CA LEU A 131 -4.33 13.91 -6.01
C LEU A 131 -3.94 15.34 -6.41
N ALA A 132 -3.31 16.11 -5.51
CA ALA A 132 -2.95 17.49 -5.76
C ALA A 132 -2.00 17.63 -6.97
N VAL A 133 -1.01 16.75 -7.06
CA VAL A 133 -0.04 16.74 -8.18
C VAL A 133 -0.73 16.27 -9.46
N TYR A 134 -1.57 15.23 -9.38
CA TYR A 134 -2.32 14.73 -10.53
C TYR A 134 -3.23 15.81 -11.13
N GLU A 135 -4.01 16.49 -10.30
CA GLU A 135 -4.89 17.58 -10.74
C GLU A 135 -4.11 18.76 -11.31
N THR A 136 -3.00 19.15 -10.68
CA THR A 136 -2.16 20.25 -11.18
C THR A 136 -1.60 19.93 -12.57
N LEU A 137 -1.09 18.71 -12.76
CA LEU A 137 -0.55 18.26 -14.05
C LEU A 137 -1.64 18.14 -15.10
N LYS A 138 -2.79 17.57 -14.75
CA LYS A 138 -3.94 17.42 -15.65
C LYS A 138 -4.49 18.78 -16.08
N ASN A 139 -4.69 19.71 -15.14
CA ASN A 139 -5.23 21.04 -15.43
C ASN A 139 -4.27 21.85 -16.29
N ARG A 140 -2.95 21.78 -16.06
CA ARG A 140 -1.95 22.41 -16.93
C ARG A 140 -1.96 21.84 -18.34
N TYR A 141 -2.06 20.51 -18.47
CA TYR A 141 -2.13 19.87 -19.77
C TYR A 141 -3.39 20.28 -20.54
N LEU A 142 -4.56 20.28 -19.88
CA LEU A 142 -5.82 20.72 -20.47
C LEU A 142 -5.81 22.20 -20.86
N GLN A 143 -5.16 23.07 -20.09
CA GLN A 143 -5.03 24.49 -20.44
C GLN A 143 -4.13 24.72 -21.66
N GLN A 144 -3.10 23.88 -21.84
CA GLN A 144 -2.11 24.05 -22.91
C GLN A 144 -2.53 23.36 -24.24
N TYR A 145 -3.38 22.33 -24.18
CA TYR A 145 -3.81 21.53 -25.34
C TYR A 145 -5.35 21.52 -25.57
N GLY A 146 -6.11 22.23 -24.74
CA GLY A 146 -7.58 22.17 -24.68
C GLY A 146 -8.36 22.73 -25.88
N THR A 147 -7.69 23.14 -26.96
CA THR A 147 -8.36 23.63 -28.17
C THR A 147 -8.76 22.52 -29.15
N ASN A 148 -8.20 21.30 -29.07
CA ASN A 148 -8.39 20.29 -30.13
C ASN A 148 -8.85 18.88 -29.70
N SER A 149 -8.97 18.53 -28.41
CA SER A 149 -9.58 17.25 -27.99
C SER A 149 -9.97 17.29 -26.50
N SER A 150 -11.23 17.00 -26.20
CA SER A 150 -11.80 17.03 -24.85
C SER A 150 -11.36 15.86 -23.95
N ASP A 151 -10.55 14.93 -24.46
CA ASP A 151 -10.03 13.80 -23.70
C ASP A 151 -8.50 13.76 -23.74
N PRO A 152 -7.79 13.96 -22.61
CA PRO A 152 -6.37 13.68 -22.55
C PRO A 152 -6.18 12.19 -22.84
N GLY A 153 -5.36 11.86 -23.85
CA GLY A 153 -5.13 10.47 -24.24
C GLY A 153 -4.69 9.61 -23.05
N VAL A 154 -5.06 8.33 -23.07
CA VAL A 154 -4.78 7.37 -21.99
C VAL A 154 -3.31 7.41 -21.54
N LEU A 155 -2.38 7.60 -22.48
CA LEU A 155 -0.94 7.74 -22.20
C LEU A 155 -0.59 8.98 -21.36
N VAL A 156 -1.26 10.11 -21.59
CA VAL A 156 -1.04 11.35 -20.82
C VAL A 156 -1.62 11.20 -19.42
N LEU A 157 -2.81 10.63 -19.29
CA LEU A 157 -3.41 10.31 -17.99
C LEU A 157 -2.52 9.36 -17.18
N LEU A 158 -1.95 8.34 -17.83
CA LEU A 158 -0.99 7.42 -17.21
C LEU A 158 0.29 8.13 -16.80
N ALA A 159 0.87 8.99 -17.66
CA ALA A 159 2.08 9.75 -17.32
C ALA A 159 1.84 10.73 -16.16
N CYS A 160 0.72 11.45 -16.15
CA CYS A 160 0.34 12.30 -15.02
C CYS A 160 0.14 11.46 -13.74
N GLY A 161 -0.48 10.28 -13.85
CA GLY A 161 -0.67 9.35 -12.75
C GLY A 161 0.65 8.79 -12.18
N THR A 162 1.60 8.41 -13.04
CA THR A 162 2.89 7.88 -12.56
C THR A 162 3.74 8.96 -11.91
N VAL A 163 3.76 10.17 -12.47
CA VAL A 163 4.51 11.31 -11.88
C VAL A 163 3.90 11.71 -10.55
N SER A 164 2.58 11.87 -10.47
CA SER A 164 1.88 12.20 -9.23
C SER A 164 2.09 11.15 -8.15
N SER A 165 1.95 9.86 -8.49
CA SER A 165 2.17 8.78 -7.53
C SER A 165 3.61 8.67 -7.06
N THR A 166 4.59 8.96 -7.92
CA THR A 166 6.00 8.99 -7.53
C THR A 166 6.28 10.15 -6.59
N CYS A 167 5.78 11.35 -6.88
CA CYS A 167 5.90 12.51 -6.00
C CYS A 167 5.21 12.28 -4.64
N GLY A 168 3.99 11.72 -4.66
CA GLY A 168 3.26 11.35 -3.45
C GLY A 168 4.03 10.33 -2.60
N GLN A 169 4.60 9.31 -3.24
CA GLN A 169 5.43 8.31 -2.55
C GLN A 169 6.69 8.93 -1.97
N LEU A 170 7.40 9.81 -2.69
CA LEU A 170 8.61 10.47 -2.20
C LEU A 170 8.32 11.36 -0.99
N ALA A 171 7.26 12.16 -1.05
CA ALA A 171 6.88 13.05 0.04
C ALA A 171 6.37 12.29 1.27
N SER A 172 5.66 11.18 1.06
CA SER A 172 5.09 10.36 2.15
C SER A 172 6.02 9.22 2.60
N TYR A 173 7.19 9.09 1.98
CA TYR A 173 8.14 8.01 2.25
C TYR A 173 8.57 7.93 3.72
N PRO A 174 8.87 9.05 4.43
CA PRO A 174 9.20 9.02 5.85
C PRO A 174 8.13 8.36 6.70
N LEU A 175 6.84 8.66 6.44
CA LEU A 175 5.72 8.08 7.17
C LEU A 175 5.51 6.61 6.81
N ALA A 176 5.69 6.25 5.54
CA ALA A 176 5.65 4.86 5.10
C ALA A 176 6.75 4.01 5.74
N LEU A 177 7.95 4.57 5.92
CA LEU A 177 9.06 3.89 6.60
C LEU A 177 8.75 3.66 8.09
N VAL A 178 8.26 4.69 8.79
CA VAL A 178 7.89 4.59 10.21
C VAL A 178 6.80 3.52 10.40
N ARG A 179 5.75 3.52 9.56
CA ARG A 179 4.71 2.48 9.56
C ARG A 179 5.33 1.08 9.42
N THR A 180 6.19 0.89 8.42
CA THR A 180 6.77 -0.42 8.12
C THR A 180 7.66 -0.90 9.28
N ARG A 181 8.46 -0.02 9.88
CA ARG A 181 9.28 -0.35 11.05
C ARG A 181 8.46 -0.66 12.30
N MET A 182 7.37 0.07 12.54
CA MET A 182 6.46 -0.24 13.65
C MET A 182 5.76 -1.57 13.46
N GLN A 183 5.31 -1.89 12.24
CA GLN A 183 4.72 -3.20 11.94
C GLN A 183 5.74 -4.34 12.12
N ALA A 184 7.01 -4.08 11.79
CA ALA A 184 8.09 -5.04 12.03
C ALA A 184 8.40 -5.24 13.52
N GLN A 185 8.48 -4.16 14.31
CA GLN A 185 8.66 -4.23 15.77
C GLN A 185 7.50 -4.95 16.45
N ALA A 186 6.27 -4.67 16.03
CA ALA A 186 5.09 -5.36 16.54
C ALA A 186 5.18 -6.88 16.34
N ALA A 187 5.84 -7.35 15.28
CA ALA A 187 6.02 -8.77 15.01
C ALA A 187 7.07 -9.47 15.88
N VAL A 188 7.98 -8.74 16.53
CA VAL A 188 9.04 -9.28 17.38
C VAL A 188 8.54 -9.34 18.83
N GLU A 189 8.33 -10.56 19.34
CA GLU A 189 7.94 -10.81 20.74
C GLU A 189 9.00 -10.20 21.70
N GLY A 190 8.56 -9.34 22.63
CA GLY A 190 9.40 -8.75 23.68
C GLY A 190 10.02 -7.37 23.39
N SER A 191 9.82 -6.79 22.21
CA SER A 191 10.32 -5.43 21.92
C SER A 191 9.45 -4.34 22.56
N GLN A 192 10.08 -3.35 23.21
CA GLN A 192 9.37 -2.16 23.71
C GLN A 192 8.71 -1.45 22.52
N GLN A 193 7.37 -1.42 22.52
CA GLN A 193 6.61 -0.76 21.47
C GLN A 193 6.76 0.75 21.62
N MET A 194 7.60 1.34 20.79
CA MET A 194 7.81 2.79 20.80
C MET A 194 6.65 3.48 20.10
N THR A 195 6.22 4.61 20.67
CA THR A 195 5.27 5.53 20.03
C THR A 195 5.82 6.04 18.69
N MET A 196 4.93 6.37 17.75
CA MET A 196 5.27 6.94 16.42
C MET A 196 6.31 8.07 16.50
N SER A 197 6.09 9.02 17.41
CA SER A 197 6.98 10.15 17.65
C SER A 197 8.35 9.72 18.21
N GLY A 198 8.35 8.73 19.09
CA GLY A 198 9.56 8.10 19.64
C GLY A 198 10.39 7.40 18.57
N LEU A 199 9.77 6.60 17.69
CA LEU A 199 10.47 5.93 16.60
C LEU A 199 10.99 6.92 15.56
N PHE A 200 10.20 7.94 15.22
CA PHE A 200 10.63 9.00 14.32
C PHE A 200 11.83 9.77 14.87
N ARG A 201 11.77 10.16 16.16
CA ARG A 201 12.88 10.84 16.85
C ARG A 201 14.11 9.95 16.96
N GLN A 202 13.94 8.67 17.25
CA GLN A 202 15.04 7.71 17.30
C GLN A 202 15.70 7.59 15.92
N ILE A 203 14.94 7.40 14.85
CA ILE A 203 15.48 7.31 13.47
C ILE A 203 16.29 8.56 13.13
N LEU A 204 15.75 9.75 13.43
CA LEU A 204 16.47 11.01 13.20
C LEU A 204 17.76 11.11 14.02
N GLN A 205 17.75 10.64 15.27
CA GLN A 205 18.93 10.70 16.16
C GLN A 205 19.99 9.65 15.83
N THR A 206 19.62 8.44 15.42
CA THR A 206 20.57 7.35 15.13
C THR A 206 21.01 7.27 13.68
N GLU A 207 20.10 7.50 12.72
CA GLU A 207 20.37 7.33 11.29
C GLU A 207 20.38 8.66 10.51
N GLY A 208 20.01 9.77 11.15
CA GLY A 208 19.91 11.09 10.51
C GLY A 208 18.71 11.23 9.55
N PRO A 209 18.57 12.39 8.89
CA PRO A 209 17.48 12.65 7.95
C PRO A 209 17.54 11.77 6.69
N THR A 210 18.73 11.31 6.28
CA THR A 210 18.91 10.35 5.18
C THR A 210 18.45 8.93 5.57
N GLY A 211 18.40 8.61 6.87
CA GLY A 211 17.83 7.38 7.42
C GLY A 211 16.34 7.21 7.10
N LEU A 212 15.59 8.31 6.96
CA LEU A 212 14.17 8.29 6.61
C LEU A 212 13.92 7.80 5.16
N TYR A 213 14.92 7.86 4.30
CA TYR A 213 14.87 7.38 2.92
C TYR A 213 15.56 6.02 2.73
N ARG A 214 16.10 5.43 3.81
CA ARG A 214 16.80 4.15 3.77
C ARG A 214 15.78 3.03 3.53
N GLY A 215 15.84 2.42 2.35
CA GLY A 215 14.89 1.41 1.88
C GLY A 215 14.24 1.72 0.53
N LEU A 216 14.46 2.93 0.00
CA LEU A 216 13.92 3.36 -1.30
C LEU A 216 14.43 2.45 -2.43
N ALA A 217 15.73 2.10 -2.39
CA ALA A 217 16.35 1.19 -3.36
C ALA A 217 15.70 -0.21 -3.38
N PRO A 218 15.54 -0.94 -2.25
CA PRO A 218 14.80 -2.20 -2.27
C PRO A 218 13.32 -2.04 -2.64
N ASN A 219 12.69 -0.89 -2.34
CA ASN A 219 11.33 -0.61 -2.80
C ASN A 219 11.27 -0.53 -4.33
N PHE A 220 12.13 0.27 -4.97
CA PHE A 220 12.22 0.34 -6.43
C PHE A 220 12.60 -1.00 -7.07
N LEU A 221 13.54 -1.74 -6.48
CA LEU A 221 13.94 -3.07 -6.95
C LEU A 221 12.77 -4.07 -6.93
N LYS A 222 11.79 -3.86 -6.05
CA LYS A 222 10.55 -4.64 -6.01
C LYS A 222 9.51 -4.11 -7.01
N VAL A 223 9.31 -2.79 -7.04
CA VAL A 223 8.21 -2.15 -7.80
C VAL A 223 8.46 -2.23 -9.31
N ILE A 224 9.70 -1.97 -9.76
CA ILE A 224 10.01 -1.94 -11.19
C ILE A 224 9.70 -3.30 -11.84
N PRO A 225 10.21 -4.45 -11.36
CA PRO A 225 9.88 -5.74 -11.94
C PRO A 225 8.39 -6.08 -11.80
N ALA A 226 7.76 -5.75 -10.67
CA ALA A 226 6.34 -6.03 -10.44
C ALA A 226 5.45 -5.30 -11.47
N VAL A 227 5.74 -4.03 -11.73
CA VAL A 227 5.02 -3.22 -12.71
C VAL A 227 5.31 -3.72 -14.12
N SER A 228 6.57 -3.98 -14.47
CA SER A 228 6.95 -4.52 -15.79
C SER A 228 6.26 -5.84 -16.09
N ILE A 229 6.29 -6.81 -15.16
CA ILE A 229 5.61 -8.10 -15.31
C ILE A 229 4.10 -7.90 -15.47
N SER A 230 3.49 -7.02 -14.67
CA SER A 230 2.05 -6.75 -14.75
C SER A 230 1.65 -6.19 -16.11
N TYR A 231 2.41 -5.24 -16.67
CA TYR A 231 2.15 -4.68 -18.00
C TYR A 231 2.35 -5.72 -19.12
N VAL A 232 3.42 -6.51 -19.06
CA VAL A 232 3.67 -7.56 -20.07
C VAL A 232 2.55 -8.60 -20.06
N VAL A 233 2.13 -9.05 -18.86
CA VAL A 233 1.02 -10.00 -18.71
C VAL A 233 -0.28 -9.39 -19.21
N TYR A 234 -0.55 -8.12 -18.89
CA TYR A 234 -1.74 -7.40 -19.37
C TYR A 234 -1.78 -7.31 -20.89
N GLU A 235 -0.70 -6.87 -21.54
CA GLU A 235 -0.63 -6.77 -23.01
C GLU A 235 -0.77 -8.14 -23.69
N HIS A 236 -0.13 -9.18 -23.14
CA HIS A 236 -0.25 -10.53 -23.68
C HIS A 236 -1.68 -11.07 -23.55
N LEU A 237 -2.31 -10.94 -22.38
CA LEU A 237 -3.68 -11.37 -22.15
C LEU A 237 -4.67 -10.59 -23.02
N LYS A 238 -4.48 -9.28 -23.15
CA LYS A 238 -5.32 -8.42 -23.99
C LYS A 238 -5.24 -8.83 -25.46
N THR A 239 -4.05 -9.17 -25.94
CA THR A 239 -3.81 -9.67 -27.30
C THR A 239 -4.50 -11.03 -27.52
N GLN A 240 -4.37 -11.95 -26.56
CA GLN A 240 -5.01 -13.28 -26.59
C GLN A 240 -6.54 -13.19 -26.54
N LEU A 241 -7.10 -12.23 -25.79
CA LEU A 241 -8.54 -11.99 -25.67
C LEU A 241 -9.12 -11.15 -26.82
N GLY A 242 -8.31 -10.73 -27.79
CA GLY A 242 -8.77 -9.99 -28.98
C GLY A 242 -9.27 -8.57 -28.70
N VAL A 243 -9.01 -8.02 -27.50
CA VAL A 243 -9.49 -6.69 -27.12
C VAL A 243 -8.52 -5.64 -27.68
N LYS A 244 -8.75 -5.20 -28.93
CA LYS A 244 -8.05 -4.04 -29.49
C LYS A 244 -8.48 -2.78 -28.72
N SER A 245 -7.52 -2.10 -28.09
CA SER A 245 -7.75 -0.73 -27.59
C SER A 245 -8.06 0.14 -28.79
N ARG A 246 -9.25 0.74 -28.79
CA ARG A 246 -9.52 1.93 -29.58
C ARG A 246 -8.92 3.14 -28.89
#